data_AF-A0A920ANV0-F1
#
_entry.id   AF-A0A920ANV0-F1
#
_cell.length_a   1.000
_cell.length_b   1.000
_cell.length_c   1.000
_cell.angle_alpha   90.00
_cell.angle_beta   90.00
_cell.angle_gamma   90.00
#
_symmetry.space_group_name_H-M   'P 1'
#
loop_
_entity.id
_entity.type
_entity.pdbx_description
1 polymer ?
#
loop_
_entity_poly.entity_id
_entity_poly.type
_entity_poly.pdbx_seq_one_letter_code
_entity_poly.pdbx_strand_id
1 'polypeptide(L)'
;MFHRIAVIEIQVPPLNERRSDIPLLIDHFNASLTPYKSIEDEAVPIDRDNWTGNVRQLRNVVERLHILSDSQITASDVKQYVNH
;
A
#
# COMPACT_ATOMS: atom_id res chain seq x y z
N MET A 1 16.31 38.48 -11.07
CA MET A 1 15.00 38.91 -10.54
C MET A 1 14.23 37.64 -10.21
N PHE A 2 13.98 37.33 -8.94
CA PHE A 2 13.22 36.15 -8.52
C PHE A 2 11.86 36.62 -8.00
N HIS A 3 10.77 36.17 -8.62
CA HIS A 3 9.41 36.44 -8.15
C HIS A 3 9.14 35.64 -6.87
N ARG A 4 8.64 36.32 -5.83
CA ARG A 4 8.13 35.71 -4.59
C ARG A 4 6.84 34.95 -4.90
N ILE A 5 6.90 33.63 -4.97
CA ILE A 5 5.72 32.79 -4.74
C ILE A 5 5.55 32.73 -3.23
N ALA A 6 4.38 33.11 -2.73
CA ALA A 6 4.01 32.80 -1.35
C ALA A 6 3.91 31.27 -1.25
N VAL A 7 4.99 30.66 -0.76
CA VAL A 7 5.14 29.22 -0.59
C VAL A 7 4.26 28.82 0.60
N ILE A 8 3.04 28.37 0.32
CA ILE A 8 2.28 27.63 1.33
C ILE A 8 2.94 26.27 1.44
N GLU A 9 3.49 25.97 2.61
CA GLU A 9 4.11 24.68 2.88
C GLU A 9 2.99 23.67 3.21
N ILE A 10 2.80 22.68 2.32
CA ILE A 10 1.86 21.59 2.54
C ILE A 10 2.65 20.43 3.12
N GLN A 11 2.42 20.13 4.40
CA GLN A 11 2.97 18.95 5.04
C GLN A 11 2.15 17.72 4.63
N VAL A 12 2.81 16.73 4.03
CA VAL A 12 2.18 15.44 3.71
C VAL A 12 2.60 14.44 4.78
N PRO A 13 1.72 14.08 5.74
CA PRO A 13 2.09 13.13 6.78
C PRO A 13 2.40 11.76 6.18
N PRO A 14 3.41 11.05 6.70
CA PRO A 14 3.78 9.72 6.26
C PRO A 14 2.61 8.74 6.45
N LEU A 15 2.60 7.67 5.66
CA LEU A 15 1.56 6.64 5.69
C LEU A 15 1.39 6.03 7.09
N ASN A 16 2.48 5.91 7.84
CA ASN A 16 2.47 5.43 9.22
C ASN A 16 1.66 6.29 10.19
N GLU A 17 1.48 7.59 9.92
CA GLU A 17 0.65 8.50 10.73
C GLU A 17 -0.82 8.46 10.32
N ARG A 18 -1.15 7.84 9.18
CA ARG A 18 -2.50 7.75 8.59
C ARG A 18 -2.87 6.31 8.22
N ARG A 19 -2.56 5.35 9.10
CA ARG A 19 -2.75 3.91 8.85
C ARG A 19 -4.19 3.52 8.51
N SER A 20 -5.17 4.31 8.93
CA SER A 20 -6.58 4.16 8.56
C SER A 20 -6.83 4.17 7.05
N ASP A 21 -5.92 4.78 6.27
CA ASP A 21 -6.04 4.89 4.82
C ASP A 21 -5.53 3.62 4.10
N ILE A 22 -4.78 2.75 4.79
CA ILE A 22 -4.13 1.58 4.19
C ILE A 22 -5.15 0.62 3.55
N PRO A 23 -6.25 0.21 4.20
CA PRO A 23 -7.23 -0.69 3.59
C PRO A 23 -7.79 -0.13 2.27
N LEU A 24 -8.15 1.16 2.27
CA LEU A 24 -8.68 1.83 1.08
C LEU A 24 -7.64 1.89 -0.05
N LEU A 25 -6.37 2.13 0.29
CA LEU A 25 -5.27 2.14 -0.68
C LEU A 25 -5.01 0.75 -1.25
N ILE A 26 -5.07 -0.31 -0.44
CA ILE A 26 -4.94 -1.70 -0.90
C ILE A 26 -6.04 -2.02 -1.91
N ASP A 27 -7.29 -1.70 -1.58
CA ASP A 27 -8.43 -1.91 -2.48
C ASP A 27 -8.26 -1.15 -3.79
N HIS A 28 -7.86 0.11 -3.72
CA HIS A 28 -7.60 0.93 -4.89
C HIS A 28 -6.51 0.34 -5.79
N PHE A 29 -5.38 -0.09 -5.21
CA PHE A 29 -4.30 -0.70 -5.99
C PHE A 29 -4.71 -2.04 -6.56
N ASN A 30 -5.38 -2.90 -5.79
CA ASN A 30 -5.83 -4.19 -6.28
C ASN A 30 -6.86 -4.06 -7.41
N ALA A 31 -7.79 -3.09 -7.31
CA ALA A 31 -8.75 -2.78 -8.37
C ALA A 31 -8.08 -2.27 -9.66
N SER A 32 -6.85 -1.75 -9.58
CA SER A 32 -6.07 -1.33 -10.76
C SER A 32 -5.33 -2.48 -11.46
N LEU A 33 -5.35 -3.69 -10.89
CA LEU A 33 -4.65 -4.88 -11.40
C LEU A 33 -5.62 -5.86 -12.08
N THR A 34 -5.14 -6.55 -13.11
CA THR A 34 -5.94 -7.48 -13.91
C THR A 34 -5.22 -8.82 -14.11
N PRO A 35 -5.92 -9.96 -13.99
CA PRO A 35 -7.32 -10.10 -13.59
C PRO A 35 -7.52 -9.76 -12.11
N TYR A 36 -8.70 -9.28 -11.72
CA TYR A 36 -8.99 -9.00 -10.31
C TYR A 36 -8.82 -10.28 -9.46
N LYS A 37 -8.09 -10.17 -8.35
CA LYS A 37 -7.90 -11.23 -7.36
C LYS A 37 -8.50 -10.77 -6.04
N SER A 38 -9.31 -11.61 -5.39
CA SER A 38 -9.78 -11.30 -4.04
C SER A 38 -8.60 -11.34 -3.07
N ILE A 39 -8.66 -10.45 -2.07
CA ILE A 39 -7.75 -10.46 -0.93
C ILE A 39 -8.56 -11.00 0.24
N GLU A 40 -8.03 -11.99 0.94
CA GLU A 40 -8.64 -12.52 2.14
C GLU A 40 -8.64 -11.48 3.26
N ASP A 41 -9.77 -11.32 3.97
CA ASP A 41 -9.91 -10.34 5.06
C ASP A 41 -8.85 -10.52 6.17
N GLU A 42 -8.33 -11.74 6.36
CA GLU A 42 -7.27 -12.06 7.31
C GLU A 42 -5.86 -11.61 6.87
N ALA A 43 -5.72 -10.98 5.69
CA ALA A 43 -4.51 -10.29 5.24
C ALA A 43 -4.14 -9.01 6.05
N VAL A 44 -4.80 -8.83 7.21
CA VAL A 44 -4.56 -7.84 8.28
C VAL A 44 -3.09 -7.52 8.62
N PRO A 45 -2.07 -8.39 8.45
CA PRO A 45 -0.70 -8.00 8.79
C PRO A 45 -0.18 -6.76 8.07
N ILE A 46 -0.62 -6.49 6.83
CA ILE A 46 -0.16 -5.36 6.00
C ILE A 46 -0.42 -4.01 6.69
N ASP A 47 -1.53 -3.87 7.42
CA ASP A 47 -1.90 -2.60 8.06
C ASP A 47 -1.00 -2.25 9.26
N ARG A 48 -0.31 -3.25 9.82
CA ARG A 48 0.50 -3.10 11.04
C ARG A 48 1.96 -2.75 10.75
N ASP A 49 2.40 -3.00 9.52
CA ASP A 49 3.79 -2.81 9.11
C ASP A 49 4.23 -1.34 9.10
N ASN A 50 5.55 -1.14 9.14
CA ASN A 50 6.16 0.17 9.08
C ASN A 50 6.49 0.55 7.63
N TRP A 51 5.68 1.41 7.05
CA TRP A 51 5.78 1.83 5.64
C TRP A 51 6.77 2.99 5.46
N THR A 52 8.06 2.73 5.63
CA THR A 52 9.13 3.74 5.46
C THR A 52 9.18 4.33 4.04
N GLY A 53 8.77 3.55 3.04
CA GLY A 53 8.58 4.00 1.66
C GLY A 53 7.17 4.50 1.34
N ASN A 54 6.32 4.70 2.36
CA ASN A 54 4.96 5.24 2.28
C ASN A 54 4.08 4.51 1.26
N VAL A 55 3.19 5.26 0.59
CA VAL A 55 2.23 4.77 -0.42
C VAL A 55 2.92 4.00 -1.55
N ARG A 56 4.13 4.39 -1.95
CA ARG A 56 4.88 3.71 -3.00
C ARG A 56 5.29 2.29 -2.58
N GLN A 57 5.74 2.12 -1.33
CA GLN A 57 6.08 0.80 -0.82
C GLN A 57 4.85 -0.09 -0.68
N LEU A 58 3.73 0.46 -0.18
CA LEU A 58 2.46 -0.25 -0.09
C LEU A 58 2.01 -0.75 -1.47
N ARG A 59 2.00 0.13 -2.48
CA ARG A 59 1.65 -0.23 -3.87
C ARG A 59 2.51 -1.37 -4.40
N ASN A 60 3.83 -1.28 -4.22
CA ASN A 60 4.76 -2.32 -4.67
C ASN A 60 4.51 -3.68 -3.99
N VAL A 61 4.14 -3.66 -2.71
CA VAL A 61 3.79 -4.89 -1.98
C VAL A 61 2.50 -5.50 -2.52
N VAL A 62 1.45 -4.70 -2.75
CA VAL A 62 0.19 -5.17 -3.33
C VAL A 62 0.41 -5.76 -4.73
N GLU A 63 1.18 -5.08 -5.58
CA GLU A 63 1.55 -5.58 -6.91
C GLU A 63 2.32 -6.91 -6.83
N ARG A 64 3.28 -7.01 -5.90
CA ARG A 64 4.05 -8.23 -5.69
C ARG A 64 3.18 -9.39 -5.24
N LEU A 65 2.29 -9.18 -4.27
CA LEU A 65 1.33 -10.19 -3.82
C LEU A 65 0.44 -10.63 -4.98
N HIS A 66 -0.06 -9.68 -5.77
CA HIS A 66 -0.87 -9.99 -6.93
C HIS A 66 -0.15 -10.87 -7.96
N ILE A 67 1.15 -10.66 -8.18
CA ILE A 67 1.95 -11.47 -9.12
C ILE A 67 2.25 -12.87 -8.57
N LEU A 68 2.53 -12.98 -7.27
CA LEU A 68 3.03 -14.19 -6.65
C LEU A 68 1.92 -15.12 -6.12
N SER A 69 0.76 -14.57 -5.78
CA SER A 69 -0.42 -15.33 -5.38
C SER A 69 -1.15 -15.93 -6.58
N ASP A 70 -1.89 -17.00 -6.36
CA ASP A 70 -2.68 -17.70 -7.38
C ASP A 70 -3.97 -16.92 -7.73
N SER A 71 -5.16 -17.48 -7.50
CA SER A 71 -6.45 -16.84 -7.79
C SER A 71 -6.93 -15.90 -6.69
N GLN A 72 -6.40 -16.06 -5.48
CA GLN A 72 -6.72 -15.28 -4.28
C GLN A 72 -5.43 -14.98 -3.53
N ILE A 73 -5.32 -13.78 -2.97
CA ILE A 73 -4.23 -13.38 -2.08
C ILE A 73 -4.64 -13.77 -0.65
N THR A 74 -3.85 -14.66 -0.03
CA THR A 74 -4.11 -15.21 1.31
C THR A 74 -3.21 -14.58 2.37
N ALA A 75 -3.58 -14.74 3.64
CA ALA A 75 -2.71 -14.30 4.75
C ALA A 75 -1.31 -14.97 4.74
N SER A 76 -1.20 -16.18 4.16
CA SER A 76 0.07 -16.89 4.01
C SER A 76 0.99 -16.21 3.00
N ASP A 77 0.44 -15.73 1.88
CA ASP A 77 1.20 -15.00 0.86
C ASP A 77 1.80 -13.72 1.44
N VAL A 78 1.01 -13.00 2.25
CA VAL A 78 1.46 -11.80 2.97
C VAL A 78 2.67 -12.13 3.85
N LYS A 79 2.57 -13.17 4.69
CA LYS A 79 3.67 -13.56 5.58
C LYS A 79 4.92 -13.97 4.81
N GLN A 80 4.76 -14.60 3.66
CA GLN A 80 5.85 -15.11 2.84
C GLN A 80 6.57 -14.02 2.03
N TYR A 81 5.85 -12.99 1.58
CA TYR A 81 6.39 -12.02 0.62
C TYR A 81 6.57 -10.58 1.14
N VAL A 82 6.03 -10.25 2.31
CA VAL A 82 6.10 -8.89 2.90
C VAL A 82 7.24 -8.74 3.93
N ASN A 83 7.67 -9.83 4.59
CA ASN A 83 8.79 -9.80 5.52
C ASN A 83 10.15 -10.01 4.81
N HIS A 84 10.82 -8.93 4.42
CA HIS A 84 12.26 -8.85 4.16
C HIS A 84 12.81 -7.47 4.52
#